data_AF-A0A9W7DD49-F1
#
_entry.id   AF-A0A9W7DD49-F1
#
_cell.length_a   1.000
_cell.length_b   1.000
_cell.length_c   1.000
_cell.angle_alpha   90.00
_cell.angle_beta   90.00
_cell.angle_gamma   90.00
#
_symmetry.space_group_name_H-M   'P 1'
#
loop_
_entity.id
_entity.type
_entity.pdbx_description
1 polymer ?
#
loop_
_entity_poly.entity_id
_entity_poly.type
_entity_poly.pdbx_seq_one_letter_code
_entity_poly.pdbx_strand_id
1 'polypeptide(L)'
;MSKVNKSKTLSLDEIQHIIARDIKLGSEHDNLSDTTVNLYTRQLIKLYKAGVAKEQWSPNEFIANIQYPNKYDDVTFQNAFKVQNSTIVALLMSIYTSKESLILTLNAMCKMVKNRYRDAFGYYNTIRKELSKQNKAAKLDNELTPEEEKKYISYEELMSVPETDNLKLVFDYATLRLNVHYPLRLVWPSVMLTPEEGANCLQGNALHLNDFKNVRLMGPQTIELDSTTMSLIKSYLEFLTNTVKEQPSKLLWRIFNRQPGEYDYTSSSNSFSQVISKLFMKYNGKPMSMNMIRHIAESHLIQSPTYAKLTNREKNDLHAKLLHSTMAANMSYNKIANRSNASKQNASDEPDTSFEPETSFEPEPAPVAKPAAKTPSRPRDRRERIFHGDFTPSGSDKTLEIDIYEK
;
A
#
# COMPACT_ATOMS: atom_id res chain seq x y z
N MET A 1 -26.24 -3.83 60.83
CA MET A 1 -26.38 -4.49 59.51
C MET A 1 -25.50 -3.75 58.52
N SER A 2 -24.73 -4.44 57.68
CA SER A 2 -23.88 -3.78 56.67
C SER A 2 -24.70 -3.38 55.43
N LYS A 3 -24.45 -2.19 54.86
CA LYS A 3 -25.04 -1.80 53.57
C LYS A 3 -24.25 -2.48 52.46
N VAL A 4 -24.88 -3.46 51.79
CA VAL A 4 -24.33 -4.05 50.57
C VAL A 4 -24.30 -2.98 49.47
N ASN A 5 -23.10 -2.52 49.12
CA ASN A 5 -22.89 -1.65 47.97
C ASN A 5 -23.24 -2.42 46.69
N LYS A 6 -24.45 -2.18 46.15
CA LYS A 6 -24.80 -2.65 44.80
C LYS A 6 -23.81 -2.03 43.82
N SER A 7 -23.08 -2.88 43.08
CA SER A 7 -22.19 -2.45 42.01
C SER A 7 -22.98 -1.59 41.00
N LYS A 8 -22.52 -0.36 40.75
CA LYS A 8 -23.16 0.55 39.81
C LYS A 8 -22.83 0.10 38.39
N THR A 9 -23.77 -0.55 37.71
CA THR A 9 -23.62 -0.97 36.31
C THR A 9 -23.35 0.24 35.44
N LEU A 10 -22.15 0.32 34.84
CA LEU A 10 -21.79 1.43 33.95
C LEU A 10 -22.60 1.35 32.65
N SER A 11 -23.08 2.50 32.20
CA SER A 11 -23.76 2.68 30.92
C SER A 11 -22.82 2.48 29.73
N LEU A 12 -23.39 2.22 28.55
CA LEU A 12 -22.60 2.08 27.32
C LEU A 12 -21.82 3.37 27.00
N ASP A 13 -22.36 4.53 27.36
CA ASP A 13 -21.73 5.84 27.13
C ASP A 13 -20.60 6.14 28.12
N GLU A 14 -20.74 5.77 29.40
CA GLU A 14 -19.65 5.80 30.38
C GLU A 14 -18.48 4.90 29.91
N ILE A 15 -18.77 3.73 29.35
CA ILE A 15 -17.77 2.79 28.80
C ILE A 15 -17.13 3.35 27.53
N GLN A 16 -17.90 3.95 26.63
CA GLN A 16 -17.39 4.61 25.44
C GLN A 16 -16.43 5.76 25.79
N HIS A 17 -16.76 6.54 26.83
CA HIS A 17 -15.91 7.60 27.35
C HIS A 17 -14.61 7.05 27.98
N ILE A 18 -14.70 6.00 28.80
CA ILE A 18 -13.52 5.32 29.39
C ILE A 18 -12.57 4.81 28.30
N ILE A 19 -13.10 4.13 27.28
CA ILE A 19 -12.30 3.61 26.15
C ILE A 19 -11.65 4.76 25.37
N ALA A 20 -12.39 5.82 25.03
CA ALA A 20 -11.86 6.96 24.29
C ALA A 20 -10.76 7.70 25.06
N ARG A 21 -10.96 7.91 26.38
CA ARG A 21 -9.95 8.44 27.30
C ARG A 21 -8.71 7.55 27.32
N ASP A 22 -8.89 6.24 27.47
CA ASP A 22 -7.77 5.32 27.63
C ASP A 22 -6.99 5.08 26.35
N ILE A 23 -7.61 5.24 25.16
CA ILE A 23 -6.90 5.40 23.88
C ILE A 23 -6.05 6.67 23.89
N LYS A 24 -6.63 7.84 24.24
CA LYS A 24 -5.89 9.12 24.25
C LYS A 24 -4.69 9.08 25.20
N LEU A 25 -4.87 8.62 26.44
CA LEU A 25 -3.78 8.44 27.42
C LEU A 25 -2.75 7.39 26.97
N GLY A 26 -3.20 6.26 26.43
CA GLY A 26 -2.32 5.20 25.95
C GLY A 26 -1.47 5.59 24.74
N SER A 27 -1.85 6.65 24.02
CA SER A 27 -1.23 7.11 22.78
C SER A 27 -1.00 8.63 22.72
N GLU A 28 -0.76 9.24 23.88
CA GLU A 28 -0.59 10.69 24.07
C GLU A 28 0.46 11.31 23.13
N HIS A 29 1.57 10.62 22.90
CA HIS A 29 2.66 11.05 22.01
C HIS A 29 2.44 10.71 20.52
N ASP A 30 1.28 10.15 20.14
CA ASP A 30 0.97 9.75 18.75
C ASP A 30 0.06 10.76 18.01
N ASN A 31 -0.35 11.87 18.65
CA ASN A 31 -1.17 12.94 18.06
C ASN A 31 -2.39 12.43 17.26
N LEU A 32 -3.14 11.46 17.81
CA LEU A 32 -4.28 10.86 17.12
C LEU A 32 -5.43 11.86 16.93
N SER A 33 -5.89 12.03 15.69
CA SER A 33 -7.10 12.80 15.39
C SER A 33 -8.33 12.18 16.05
N ASP A 34 -9.32 13.01 16.41
CA ASP A 34 -10.57 12.52 17.01
C ASP A 34 -11.33 11.55 16.10
N THR A 35 -11.23 11.70 14.77
CA THR A 35 -11.74 10.70 13.81
C THR A 35 -11.10 9.32 14.01
N THR A 36 -9.79 9.27 14.29
CA THR A 36 -9.06 8.04 14.58
C THR A 36 -9.44 7.45 15.94
N VAL A 37 -9.55 8.29 16.97
CA VAL A 37 -9.99 7.88 18.32
C VAL A 37 -11.41 7.33 18.28
N ASN A 38 -12.33 7.98 17.57
CA ASN A 38 -13.71 7.52 17.36
C ASN A 38 -13.75 6.18 16.61
N LEU A 39 -12.93 5.98 15.57
CA LEU A 39 -12.84 4.71 14.85
C LEU A 39 -12.37 3.57 15.77
N TYR A 40 -11.30 3.79 16.54
CA TYR A 40 -10.77 2.80 17.48
C TYR A 40 -11.76 2.49 18.62
N THR A 41 -12.44 3.52 19.15
CA THR A 41 -13.48 3.37 20.17
C THR A 41 -14.63 2.50 19.66
N ARG A 42 -15.10 2.70 18.42
CA ARG A 42 -16.13 1.86 17.79
C ARG A 42 -15.73 0.39 17.67
N GLN A 43 -14.46 0.09 17.34
CA GLN A 43 -13.98 -1.30 17.28
C GLN A 43 -13.92 -1.94 18.66
N LEU A 44 -13.41 -1.24 19.68
CA LEU A 44 -13.37 -1.75 21.05
C LEU A 44 -14.76 -1.89 21.67
N ILE A 45 -15.73 -1.02 21.34
CA ILE A 45 -17.14 -1.20 21.71
C ILE A 45 -17.77 -2.43 21.04
N LYS A 46 -17.40 -2.78 19.80
CA LYS A 46 -17.83 -4.05 19.18
C LYS A 46 -17.25 -5.26 19.93
N LEU A 47 -15.97 -5.22 20.30
CA LEU A 47 -15.33 -6.28 21.10
C LEU A 47 -15.95 -6.40 22.50
N TYR A 48 -16.22 -5.27 23.17
CA TYR A 48 -16.92 -5.23 24.47
C TYR A 48 -18.30 -5.90 24.39
N LYS A 49 -19.13 -5.52 23.42
CA LYS A 49 -20.47 -6.11 23.24
C LYS A 49 -20.41 -7.63 23.01
N ALA A 50 -19.38 -8.14 22.34
CA ALA A 50 -19.16 -9.57 22.20
C ALA A 50 -18.71 -10.24 23.53
N GLY A 51 -17.87 -9.57 24.33
CA GLY A 51 -17.45 -10.03 25.65
C GLY A 51 -18.62 -10.13 26.63
N VAL A 52 -19.53 -9.15 26.65
CA VAL A 52 -20.78 -9.22 27.41
C VAL A 52 -21.65 -10.41 26.94
N ALA A 53 -21.78 -10.60 25.62
CA ALA A 53 -22.68 -11.60 25.05
C ALA A 53 -22.18 -13.06 25.15
N LYS A 54 -20.86 -13.30 25.11
CA LYS A 54 -20.27 -14.64 25.16
C LYS A 54 -19.66 -14.99 26.52
N GLU A 55 -18.92 -14.04 27.10
CA GLU A 55 -18.08 -14.25 28.29
C GLU A 55 -18.67 -13.62 29.56
N GLN A 56 -19.84 -12.97 29.45
CA GLN A 56 -20.57 -12.28 30.53
C GLN A 56 -19.78 -11.17 31.26
N TRP A 57 -18.70 -10.66 30.65
CA TRP A 57 -17.82 -9.68 31.29
C TRP A 57 -18.53 -8.40 31.71
N SER A 58 -18.28 -7.97 32.94
CA SER A 58 -18.56 -6.61 33.37
C SER A 58 -17.66 -5.60 32.63
N PRO A 59 -18.03 -4.30 32.64
CA PRO A 59 -17.23 -3.23 32.05
C PRO A 59 -15.77 -3.19 32.56
N ASN A 60 -15.57 -3.46 33.85
CA ASN A 60 -14.25 -3.43 34.48
C ASN A 60 -13.41 -4.65 34.06
N GLU A 61 -14.03 -5.83 33.95
CA GLU A 61 -13.35 -7.04 33.48
C GLU A 61 -12.94 -6.92 32.00
N PHE A 62 -13.76 -6.31 31.15
CA PHE A 62 -13.36 -6.02 29.77
C PHE A 62 -12.10 -5.14 29.69
N ILE A 63 -12.05 -4.05 30.46
CA ILE A 63 -10.88 -3.15 30.50
C ILE A 63 -9.67 -3.88 31.10
N ALA A 64 -9.85 -4.62 32.20
CA ALA A 64 -8.80 -5.41 32.82
C ALA A 64 -8.24 -6.48 31.87
N ASN A 65 -9.10 -7.18 31.12
CA ASN A 65 -8.69 -8.19 30.13
C ASN A 65 -7.91 -7.61 28.94
N ILE A 66 -8.03 -6.32 28.63
CA ILE A 66 -7.14 -5.66 27.66
C ILE A 66 -5.80 -5.28 28.32
N GLN A 67 -5.82 -4.74 29.53
CA GLN A 67 -4.62 -4.27 30.25
C GLN A 67 -3.72 -5.42 30.74
N TYR A 68 -4.35 -6.52 31.15
CA TYR A 68 -3.77 -7.71 31.76
C TYR A 68 -4.40 -8.97 31.14
N PRO A 69 -4.12 -9.29 29.86
CA PRO A 69 -4.73 -10.44 29.20
C PRO A 69 -4.35 -11.75 29.91
N ASN A 70 -5.36 -12.48 30.41
CA ASN A 70 -5.18 -13.80 30.96
C ASN A 70 -4.73 -14.77 29.85
N LYS A 71 -3.56 -15.39 30.03
CA LYS A 71 -2.90 -16.22 29.01
C LYS A 71 -3.06 -17.69 29.33
N TYR A 72 -3.25 -18.50 28.30
CA TYR A 72 -3.31 -19.95 28.39
C TYR A 72 -2.56 -20.61 27.23
N ASP A 73 -2.22 -21.88 27.44
CA ASP A 73 -1.50 -22.65 26.43
C ASP A 73 -2.44 -23.17 25.33
N ASP A 74 -1.99 -22.95 24.10
CA ASP A 74 -2.70 -23.25 22.86
C ASP A 74 -1.61 -23.48 21.82
N VAL A 75 -1.30 -24.75 21.56
CA VAL A 75 -0.15 -25.15 20.73
C VAL A 75 -0.29 -24.63 19.30
N THR A 76 -1.51 -24.60 18.77
CA THR A 76 -1.81 -24.09 17.42
C THR A 76 -1.55 -22.60 17.33
N PHE A 77 -2.07 -21.83 18.28
CA PHE A 77 -1.89 -20.37 18.35
C PHE A 77 -0.43 -19.99 18.63
N GLN A 78 0.25 -20.68 19.54
CA GLN A 78 1.67 -20.46 19.83
C GLN A 78 2.55 -20.76 18.61
N ASN A 79 2.25 -21.83 17.86
CA ASN A 79 2.96 -22.13 16.63
C ASN A 79 2.78 -21.02 15.57
N ALA A 80 1.58 -20.44 15.46
CA ALA A 80 1.28 -19.37 14.50
C ALA A 80 1.84 -17.98 14.90
N PHE A 81 1.74 -17.59 16.18
CA PHE A 81 1.97 -16.22 16.64
C PHE A 81 3.14 -16.05 17.62
N LYS A 82 3.80 -17.14 18.03
CA LYS A 82 4.96 -17.19 18.94
C LYS A 82 4.72 -16.56 20.33
N VAL A 83 3.46 -16.48 20.76
CA VAL A 83 3.03 -16.06 22.10
C VAL A 83 1.81 -16.92 22.51
N GLN A 84 1.55 -17.05 23.81
CA GLN A 84 0.35 -17.74 24.34
C GLN A 84 -0.95 -17.12 23.83
N ASN A 85 -2.03 -17.91 23.76
CA ASN A 85 -3.35 -17.37 23.47
C ASN A 85 -3.93 -16.69 24.73
N SER A 86 -4.98 -15.90 24.59
CA SER A 86 -5.69 -15.26 25.70
C SER A 86 -7.16 -15.10 25.35
N THR A 87 -8.03 -15.11 26.37
CA THR A 87 -9.49 -15.15 26.17
C THR A 87 -9.97 -14.01 25.29
N ILE A 88 -9.38 -12.81 25.44
CA ILE A 88 -9.71 -11.65 24.63
C ILE A 88 -9.22 -11.72 23.17
N VAL A 89 -8.13 -12.44 22.89
CA VAL A 89 -7.64 -12.65 21.52
C VAL A 89 -8.43 -13.77 20.83
N ALA A 90 -8.79 -14.84 21.55
CA ALA A 90 -9.69 -15.87 21.05
C ALA A 90 -11.09 -15.31 20.75
N LEU A 91 -11.65 -14.51 21.67
CA LEU A 91 -12.89 -13.76 21.46
C LEU A 91 -12.78 -12.88 20.21
N LEU A 92 -11.70 -12.10 20.09
CA LEU A 92 -11.44 -11.22 18.94
C LEU A 92 -11.41 -12.00 17.61
N MET A 93 -10.70 -13.13 17.56
CA MET A 93 -10.65 -14.01 16.39
C MET A 93 -12.02 -14.61 16.05
N SER A 94 -12.85 -14.89 17.06
CA SER A 94 -14.21 -15.43 16.87
C SER A 94 -15.25 -14.43 16.33
N ILE A 95 -14.94 -13.13 16.22
CA ILE A 95 -15.91 -12.07 15.83
C ILE A 95 -15.48 -11.21 14.62
N TYR A 96 -14.32 -11.48 14.03
CA TYR A 96 -13.79 -10.75 12.87
C TYR A 96 -13.26 -11.70 11.79
N THR A 97 -14.14 -12.10 10.87
CA THR A 97 -13.81 -12.89 9.67
C THR A 97 -12.81 -12.17 8.75
N SER A 98 -12.82 -10.83 8.74
CA SER A 98 -11.86 -10.02 7.98
C SER A 98 -10.57 -9.78 8.78
N LYS A 99 -9.44 -10.28 8.24
CA LYS A 99 -8.09 -10.01 8.76
C LYS A 99 -7.83 -8.50 8.94
N GLU A 100 -8.39 -7.64 8.09
CA GLU A 100 -8.17 -6.20 8.16
C GLU A 100 -8.92 -5.54 9.34
N SER A 101 -10.16 -5.96 9.60
CA SER A 101 -10.91 -5.50 10.76
C SER A 101 -10.31 -6.00 12.08
N LEU A 102 -9.75 -7.23 12.07
CA LEU A 102 -9.04 -7.78 13.21
C LEU A 102 -7.72 -7.04 13.48
N ILE A 103 -6.93 -6.75 12.43
CA ILE A 103 -5.72 -5.91 12.53
C ILE A 103 -6.07 -4.50 13.00
N LEU A 104 -7.17 -3.89 12.52
CA LEU A 104 -7.63 -2.58 12.98
C LEU A 104 -7.98 -2.58 14.47
N THR A 105 -8.63 -3.63 14.95
CA THR A 105 -8.98 -3.76 16.38
C THR A 105 -7.75 -4.03 17.25
N LEU A 106 -6.79 -4.84 16.79
CA LEU A 106 -5.50 -4.97 17.46
C LEU A 106 -4.70 -3.65 17.47
N ASN A 107 -4.82 -2.78 16.46
CA ASN A 107 -4.25 -1.43 16.53
C ASN A 107 -4.93 -0.61 17.63
N ALA A 108 -6.26 -0.64 17.74
CA ALA A 108 -7.00 0.05 18.80
C ALA A 108 -6.58 -0.44 20.20
N MET A 109 -6.50 -1.76 20.40
CA MET A 109 -5.99 -2.37 21.64
C MET A 109 -4.56 -1.89 21.93
N CYS A 110 -3.64 -2.00 20.96
CA CYS A 110 -2.26 -1.50 21.08
C CYS A 110 -2.21 -0.03 21.53
N LYS A 111 -3.04 0.86 20.96
CA LYS A 111 -3.07 2.28 21.31
C LYS A 111 -3.58 2.54 22.72
N MET A 112 -4.53 1.73 23.22
CA MET A 112 -5.04 1.85 24.59
C MET A 112 -4.01 1.46 25.65
N VAL A 113 -3.08 0.54 25.31
CA VAL A 113 -2.06 0.04 26.26
C VAL A 113 -0.65 0.61 26.09
N LYS A 114 -0.27 1.10 24.90
CA LYS A 114 1.13 1.42 24.50
C LYS A 114 1.96 2.12 25.58
N ASN A 115 1.48 3.26 26.11
CA ASN A 115 2.24 4.06 27.08
C ASN A 115 2.15 3.56 28.54
N ARG A 116 1.18 2.70 28.90
CA ARG A 116 0.88 2.33 30.31
C ARG A 116 1.09 0.86 30.66
N TYR A 117 0.88 -0.07 29.73
CA TYR A 117 0.95 -1.51 29.96
C TYR A 117 1.85 -2.15 28.90
N ARG A 118 3.17 -2.00 29.10
CA ARG A 118 4.22 -2.35 28.12
C ARG A 118 4.15 -3.81 27.65
N ASP A 119 3.80 -4.73 28.53
CA ASP A 119 3.77 -6.16 28.21
C ASP A 119 2.53 -6.55 27.39
N ALA A 120 1.37 -5.95 27.71
CA ALA A 120 0.17 -6.07 26.88
C ALA A 120 0.39 -5.43 25.49
N PHE A 121 1.09 -4.29 25.43
CA PHE A 121 1.49 -3.69 24.15
C PHE A 121 2.40 -4.62 23.34
N GLY A 122 3.45 -5.18 23.94
CA GLY A 122 4.36 -6.13 23.30
C GLY A 122 3.61 -7.37 22.77
N TYR A 123 2.70 -7.91 23.58
CA TYR A 123 1.83 -9.03 23.25
C TYR A 123 0.95 -8.76 22.02
N TYR A 124 0.07 -7.75 22.06
CA TYR A 124 -0.83 -7.45 20.95
C TYR A 124 -0.07 -7.00 19.70
N ASN A 125 1.03 -6.25 19.84
CA ASN A 125 1.83 -5.80 18.71
C ASN A 125 2.53 -6.96 17.98
N THR A 126 2.87 -8.04 18.68
CA THR A 126 3.44 -9.26 18.08
C THR A 126 2.41 -9.97 17.21
N ILE A 127 1.23 -10.28 17.78
CA ILE A 127 0.10 -10.90 17.07
C ILE A 127 -0.31 -10.05 15.85
N ARG A 128 -0.44 -8.73 16.04
CA ARG A 128 -0.75 -7.75 14.98
C ARG A 128 0.30 -7.72 13.86
N LYS A 129 1.59 -7.75 14.19
CA LYS A 129 2.67 -7.79 13.20
C LYS A 129 2.59 -9.07 12.37
N GLU A 130 2.39 -10.21 13.01
CA GLU A 130 2.36 -11.51 12.32
C GLU A 130 1.12 -11.65 11.42
N LEU A 131 -0.07 -11.27 11.91
CA LEU A 131 -1.27 -11.13 11.08
C LEU A 131 -1.05 -10.16 9.91
N SER A 132 -0.32 -9.07 10.12
CA SER A 132 0.04 -8.16 9.03
C SER A 132 1.06 -8.74 8.04
N LYS A 133 1.86 -9.76 8.42
CA LYS A 133 2.65 -10.55 7.46
C LYS A 133 1.73 -11.52 6.71
N GLN A 134 0.91 -12.29 7.41
CA GLN A 134 -0.03 -13.26 6.83
C GLN A 134 -1.04 -12.59 5.87
N ASN A 135 -1.48 -11.37 6.16
CA ASN A 135 -2.35 -10.57 5.28
C ASN A 135 -1.59 -9.93 4.10
N LYS A 136 -0.26 -9.85 4.17
CA LYS A 136 0.59 -9.49 3.02
C LYS A 136 0.88 -10.73 2.17
N ALA A 137 1.26 -11.85 2.77
CA ALA A 137 1.52 -13.12 2.07
C ALA A 137 0.29 -13.62 1.30
N ALA A 138 -0.89 -13.66 1.93
CA ALA A 138 -2.15 -13.95 1.22
C ALA A 138 -2.51 -12.89 0.15
N LYS A 139 -1.91 -11.69 0.21
CA LYS A 139 -1.99 -10.68 -0.85
C LYS A 139 -0.80 -10.70 -1.83
N LEU A 140 0.18 -11.59 -1.67
CA LEU A 140 1.14 -11.97 -2.71
C LEU A 140 0.60 -13.18 -3.49
N ASP A 141 0.28 -14.26 -2.77
CA ASP A 141 -0.09 -15.57 -3.34
C ASP A 141 -1.42 -15.55 -4.09
N ASN A 142 -2.31 -14.61 -3.76
CA ASN A 142 -3.48 -14.33 -4.59
C ASN A 142 -3.05 -13.69 -5.92
N GLU A 143 -3.10 -14.48 -7.00
CA GLU A 143 -3.53 -13.97 -8.31
C GLU A 143 -4.79 -13.10 -8.17
N LEU A 144 -5.02 -12.16 -9.09
CA LEU A 144 -6.25 -11.36 -9.04
C LEU A 144 -7.45 -12.29 -9.22
N THR A 145 -8.46 -12.16 -8.36
CA THR A 145 -9.68 -12.96 -8.56
C THR A 145 -10.31 -12.57 -9.92
N PRO A 146 -10.97 -13.49 -10.66
CA PRO A 146 -11.60 -13.14 -11.95
C PRO A 146 -12.64 -12.00 -11.86
N GLU A 147 -13.15 -11.69 -10.66
CA GLU A 147 -13.99 -10.52 -10.37
C GLU A 147 -13.20 -9.23 -10.16
N GLU A 148 -11.97 -9.30 -9.68
CA GLU A 148 -11.02 -8.18 -9.63
C GLU A 148 -10.42 -7.92 -11.01
N GLU A 149 -9.98 -8.94 -11.75
CA GLU A 149 -9.42 -8.79 -13.11
C GLU A 149 -10.35 -8.04 -14.08
N LYS A 150 -11.66 -8.34 -14.03
CA LYS A 150 -12.68 -7.65 -14.85
C LYS A 150 -12.73 -6.13 -14.62
N LYS A 151 -12.31 -5.65 -13.43
CA LYS A 151 -12.22 -4.22 -13.08
C LYS A 151 -11.03 -3.52 -13.74
N TYR A 152 -10.00 -4.27 -14.14
CA TYR A 152 -8.83 -3.74 -14.82
C TYR A 152 -9.06 -3.61 -16.34
N ILE A 153 -8.35 -2.65 -16.92
CA ILE A 153 -8.08 -2.52 -18.35
C ILE A 153 -6.63 -2.97 -18.60
N SER A 154 -6.28 -3.32 -19.84
CA SER A 154 -4.90 -3.65 -20.21
C SER A 154 -4.00 -2.40 -20.21
N TYR A 155 -2.69 -2.59 -20.42
CA TYR A 155 -1.77 -1.47 -20.57
C TYR A 155 -2.05 -0.70 -21.87
N GLU A 156 -2.42 -1.39 -22.94
CA GLU A 156 -2.80 -0.81 -24.22
C GLU A 156 -4.10 0.01 -24.09
N GLU A 157 -5.14 -0.56 -23.45
CA GLU A 157 -6.40 0.14 -23.12
C GLU A 157 -6.19 1.35 -22.17
N LEU A 158 -5.13 1.33 -21.35
CA LEU A 158 -4.75 2.42 -20.45
C LEU A 158 -3.99 3.54 -21.17
N MET A 159 -3.15 3.20 -22.14
CA MET A 159 -2.42 4.17 -22.97
C MET A 159 -3.29 4.76 -24.09
N SER A 160 -4.33 4.06 -24.54
CA SER A 160 -5.25 4.52 -25.60
C SER A 160 -6.29 5.56 -25.15
N VAL A 161 -5.95 6.42 -24.19
CA VAL A 161 -6.80 7.56 -23.80
C VAL A 161 -6.88 8.52 -25.01
N PRO A 162 -8.08 8.89 -25.48
CA PRO A 162 -8.22 9.61 -26.74
C PRO A 162 -7.64 11.03 -26.66
N GLU A 163 -6.69 11.30 -27.54
CA GLU A 163 -6.24 12.65 -27.88
C GLU A 163 -7.34 13.30 -28.75
N THR A 164 -7.94 14.42 -28.30
CA THR A 164 -8.94 15.14 -29.12
C THR A 164 -8.90 16.65 -28.85
N ASP A 165 -9.18 17.44 -29.90
CA ASP A 165 -8.75 18.85 -30.00
C ASP A 165 -9.63 19.88 -29.29
N ASN A 166 -10.69 19.44 -28.61
CA ASN A 166 -11.64 20.37 -27.99
C ASN A 166 -11.09 20.98 -26.68
N LEU A 167 -11.28 22.28 -26.47
CA LEU A 167 -10.72 23.02 -25.34
C LEU A 167 -11.21 22.57 -23.95
N LYS A 168 -12.33 21.84 -23.86
CA LYS A 168 -12.72 21.13 -22.63
C LYS A 168 -11.91 19.86 -22.37
N LEU A 169 -11.41 19.19 -23.41
CA LEU A 169 -10.49 18.08 -23.26
C LEU A 169 -9.09 18.51 -22.84
N VAL A 170 -8.61 19.72 -23.15
CA VAL A 170 -7.27 20.15 -22.68
C VAL A 170 -7.11 19.96 -21.16
N PHE A 171 -8.18 20.17 -20.37
CA PHE A 171 -8.20 19.84 -18.94
C PHE A 171 -8.24 18.32 -18.66
N ASP A 172 -9.24 17.61 -19.18
CA ASP A 172 -9.45 16.19 -18.94
C ASP A 172 -8.25 15.33 -19.41
N TYR A 173 -7.74 15.63 -20.60
CA TYR A 173 -6.62 14.98 -21.28
C TYR A 173 -5.27 15.34 -20.65
N ALA A 174 -5.02 16.60 -20.21
CA ALA A 174 -3.84 16.90 -19.39
C ALA A 174 -3.86 16.12 -18.07
N THR A 175 -5.03 15.99 -17.44
CA THR A 175 -5.19 15.17 -16.23
C THR A 175 -4.91 13.69 -16.52
N LEU A 176 -5.51 13.12 -17.55
CA LEU A 176 -5.32 11.71 -17.89
C LEU A 176 -3.89 11.41 -18.34
N ARG A 177 -3.33 12.17 -19.29
CA ARG A 177 -1.97 11.98 -19.81
C ARG A 177 -0.94 12.05 -18.68
N LEU A 178 -1.01 13.06 -17.80
CA LEU A 178 -0.10 13.16 -16.66
C LEU A 178 -0.20 11.95 -15.72
N ASN A 179 -1.40 11.46 -15.41
CA ASN A 179 -1.57 10.34 -14.48
C ASN A 179 -1.36 8.95 -15.10
N VAL A 180 -1.44 8.84 -16.43
CA VAL A 180 -1.15 7.60 -17.18
C VAL A 180 0.34 7.46 -17.45
N HIS A 181 0.97 8.48 -18.04
CA HIS A 181 2.39 8.47 -18.41
C HIS A 181 3.30 8.63 -17.18
N TYR A 182 2.83 9.34 -16.15
CA TYR A 182 3.53 9.53 -14.88
C TYR A 182 2.63 9.03 -13.73
N PRO A 183 2.53 7.70 -13.49
CA PRO A 183 1.65 7.10 -12.47
C PRO A 183 2.19 7.25 -11.03
N LEU A 184 2.60 8.48 -10.73
CA LEU A 184 2.99 8.98 -9.42
C LEU A 184 1.74 9.02 -8.52
N ARG A 185 1.89 8.72 -7.23
CA ARG A 185 0.83 9.00 -6.24
C ARG A 185 0.89 10.48 -5.81
N LEU A 186 0.88 11.36 -6.81
CA LEU A 186 1.06 12.81 -6.70
C LEU A 186 -0.29 13.52 -6.92
N VAL A 187 -0.58 14.53 -6.11
CA VAL A 187 -1.74 15.41 -6.31
C VAL A 187 -1.25 16.62 -7.06
N TRP A 188 -1.43 16.68 -8.38
CA TRP A 188 -0.83 17.71 -9.24
C TRP A 188 -0.99 19.18 -8.79
N PRO A 189 -2.10 19.60 -8.14
CA PRO A 189 -2.19 20.90 -7.46
C PRO A 189 -1.18 21.18 -6.32
N SER A 190 -0.33 20.23 -5.92
CA SER A 190 0.82 20.47 -5.04
C SER A 190 2.12 20.78 -5.79
N VAL A 191 2.11 20.77 -7.13
CA VAL A 191 3.26 21.14 -7.96
C VAL A 191 3.18 22.62 -8.30
N MET A 192 4.13 23.39 -7.79
CA MET A 192 4.27 24.82 -8.04
C MET A 192 4.84 25.09 -9.44
N LEU A 193 4.35 26.14 -10.09
CA LEU A 193 4.82 26.64 -11.38
C LEU A 193 5.91 27.72 -11.24
N THR A 194 6.09 28.23 -10.01
CA THR A 194 7.23 29.04 -9.58
C THR A 194 7.97 28.26 -8.48
N PRO A 195 9.31 28.19 -8.48
CA PRO A 195 10.05 27.48 -7.44
C PRO A 195 9.80 28.06 -6.03
N GLU A 196 9.62 27.18 -5.06
CA GLU A 196 9.51 27.48 -3.62
C GLU A 196 10.34 26.44 -2.86
N GLU A 197 11.00 26.84 -1.76
CA GLU A 197 11.96 25.98 -1.07
C GLU A 197 11.28 24.74 -0.46
N GLY A 198 11.82 23.55 -0.78
CA GLY A 198 11.25 22.27 -0.35
C GLY A 198 9.92 21.86 -1.03
N ALA A 199 9.31 22.73 -1.84
CA ALA A 199 8.07 22.41 -2.56
C ALA A 199 8.32 21.53 -3.79
N ASN A 200 7.31 20.77 -4.21
CA ASN A 200 7.31 20.15 -5.54
C ASN A 200 7.15 21.25 -6.59
N CYS A 201 7.95 21.28 -7.64
CA CYS A 201 7.86 22.31 -8.69
C CYS A 201 8.22 21.78 -10.07
N LEU A 202 7.72 22.45 -11.11
CA LEU A 202 8.05 22.19 -12.51
C LEU A 202 8.96 23.31 -13.04
N GLN A 203 10.18 22.97 -13.46
CA GLN A 203 11.17 23.92 -13.98
C GLN A 203 11.60 23.50 -15.39
N GLY A 204 11.18 24.24 -16.41
CA GLY A 204 11.30 23.78 -17.79
C GLY A 204 10.58 22.44 -17.95
N ASN A 205 11.30 21.39 -18.35
CA ASN A 205 10.78 20.03 -18.47
C ASN A 205 10.95 19.18 -17.19
N ALA A 206 11.71 19.67 -16.21
CA ALA A 206 12.08 18.91 -15.01
C ALA A 206 11.02 19.06 -13.92
N LEU A 207 10.34 17.95 -13.59
CA LEU A 207 9.44 17.86 -12.44
C LEU A 207 10.26 17.48 -11.20
N HIS A 208 10.50 18.44 -10.31
CA HIS A 208 11.18 18.23 -9.03
C HIS A 208 10.18 17.86 -7.94
N LEU A 209 10.47 16.75 -7.25
CA LEU A 209 9.64 16.13 -6.24
C LEU A 209 10.38 16.11 -4.90
N ASN A 210 10.15 17.17 -4.14
CA ASN A 210 10.80 17.46 -2.86
C ASN A 210 9.91 17.11 -1.66
N ASP A 211 8.58 17.10 -1.82
CA ASP A 211 7.63 16.62 -0.82
C ASP A 211 6.78 15.47 -1.37
N PHE A 212 7.11 14.26 -0.95
CA PHE A 212 6.26 13.08 -1.15
C PHE A 212 6.50 12.06 -0.03
N LYS A 213 5.52 11.19 0.20
CA LYS A 213 5.48 10.22 1.31
C LYS A 213 6.76 9.38 1.52
N ASN A 214 7.53 9.13 0.47
CA ASN A 214 8.74 8.31 0.50
C ASN A 214 10.06 9.12 0.43
N VAL A 215 10.02 10.46 0.39
CA VAL A 215 11.22 11.31 0.20
C VAL A 215 12.29 11.05 1.26
N ARG A 216 11.88 10.82 2.52
CA ARG A 216 12.79 10.49 3.64
C ARG A 216 13.53 9.14 3.50
N LEU A 217 13.15 8.31 2.53
CA LEU A 217 13.76 7.00 2.25
C LEU A 217 14.51 6.96 0.91
N MET A 218 14.25 7.92 0.02
CA MET A 218 14.71 7.90 -1.38
C MET A 218 15.45 9.18 -1.80
N GLY A 219 15.45 10.21 -0.95
CA GLY A 219 15.82 11.57 -1.31
C GLY A 219 14.77 12.25 -2.22
N PRO A 220 14.95 13.55 -2.51
CA PRO A 220 14.25 14.22 -3.61
C PRO A 220 14.42 13.47 -4.93
N GLN A 221 13.47 13.64 -5.85
CA GLN A 221 13.50 13.01 -7.17
C GLN A 221 13.24 14.05 -8.26
N THR A 222 13.93 13.95 -9.39
CA THR A 222 13.66 14.75 -10.59
C THR A 222 13.18 13.82 -11.70
N ILE A 223 12.10 14.19 -12.38
CA ILE A 223 11.51 13.42 -13.49
C ILE A 223 11.40 14.34 -14.70
N GLU A 224 12.09 13.99 -15.79
CA GLU A 224 11.94 14.69 -17.08
C GLU A 224 10.58 14.37 -17.70
N LEU A 225 9.83 15.42 -18.04
CA LEU A 225 8.58 15.33 -18.77
C LEU A 225 8.83 15.34 -20.27
N ASP A 226 8.08 14.51 -21.03
CA ASP A 226 8.25 14.41 -22.48
C ASP A 226 7.76 15.66 -23.21
N SER A 227 8.28 15.93 -24.41
CA SER A 227 7.96 17.13 -25.19
C SER A 227 6.48 17.27 -25.55
N THR A 228 5.75 16.17 -25.69
CA THR A 228 4.29 16.17 -25.96
C THR A 228 3.52 16.55 -24.69
N THR A 229 3.90 15.97 -23.55
CA THR A 229 3.35 16.32 -22.23
C THR A 229 3.66 17.79 -21.88
N MET A 230 4.85 18.29 -22.18
CA MET A 230 5.21 19.70 -21.99
C MET A 230 4.47 20.65 -22.93
N SER A 231 4.27 20.27 -24.20
CA SER A 231 3.43 21.02 -25.14
C SER A 231 1.99 21.13 -24.65
N LEU A 232 1.45 20.04 -24.08
CA LEU A 232 0.11 20.01 -23.48
C LEU A 232 0.00 20.88 -22.22
N ILE A 233 1.00 20.84 -21.32
CA ILE A 233 1.06 21.73 -20.14
C ILE A 233 1.10 23.20 -20.60
N LYS A 234 1.95 23.53 -21.57
CA LYS A 234 2.04 24.88 -22.13
C LYS A 234 0.69 25.34 -22.70
N SER A 235 0.03 24.50 -23.50
CA SER A 235 -1.29 24.78 -24.07
C SER A 235 -2.37 25.01 -22.99
N TYR A 236 -2.33 24.25 -21.89
CA TYR A 236 -3.18 24.44 -20.72
C TYR A 236 -2.93 25.79 -20.02
N LEU A 237 -1.67 26.19 -19.84
CA LEU A 237 -1.30 27.46 -19.19
C LEU A 237 -1.61 28.68 -20.07
N GLU A 238 -1.37 28.58 -21.38
CA GLU A 238 -1.71 29.62 -22.35
C GLU A 238 -3.23 29.80 -22.45
N PHE A 239 -4.02 28.72 -22.42
CA PHE A 239 -5.48 28.82 -22.39
C PHE A 239 -6.00 29.52 -21.12
N LEU A 240 -5.46 29.20 -19.94
CA LEU A 240 -5.83 29.87 -18.69
C LEU A 240 -5.45 31.36 -18.71
N THR A 241 -4.23 31.67 -19.15
CA THR A 241 -3.72 33.05 -19.18
C THR A 241 -4.48 33.92 -20.20
N ASN A 242 -4.70 33.42 -21.41
CA ASN A 242 -5.23 34.21 -22.53
C ASN A 242 -6.76 34.21 -22.59
N THR A 243 -7.41 33.06 -22.34
CA THR A 243 -8.87 32.92 -22.46
C THR A 243 -9.58 33.15 -21.14
N VAL A 244 -9.09 32.54 -20.05
CA VAL A 244 -9.73 32.62 -18.71
C VAL A 244 -9.24 33.85 -17.93
N LYS A 245 -8.09 34.43 -18.32
CA LYS A 245 -7.41 35.55 -17.64
C LYS A 245 -7.00 35.24 -16.21
N GLU A 246 -6.63 33.98 -15.97
CA GLU A 246 -6.12 33.48 -14.68
C GLU A 246 -4.68 33.00 -14.84
N GLN A 247 -3.79 33.45 -13.97
CA GLN A 247 -2.42 32.94 -13.84
C GLN A 247 -2.33 32.00 -12.64
N PRO A 248 -2.32 30.66 -12.83
CA PRO A 248 -2.20 29.72 -11.72
C PRO A 248 -0.77 29.68 -11.20
N SER A 249 -0.61 29.59 -9.88
CA SER A 249 0.67 29.26 -9.23
C SER A 249 0.92 27.75 -9.11
N LYS A 250 -0.13 26.93 -9.28
CA LYS A 250 -0.14 25.46 -9.04
C LYS A 250 -0.65 24.71 -10.28
N LEU A 251 0.01 23.62 -10.67
CA LEU A 251 -0.31 22.84 -11.87
C LEU A 251 -1.66 22.09 -11.75
N LEU A 252 -2.43 22.01 -12.84
CA LEU A 252 -3.81 21.50 -12.90
C LEU A 252 -4.82 22.13 -11.90
N TRP A 253 -4.47 23.23 -11.21
CA TRP A 253 -5.29 23.87 -10.16
C TRP A 253 -6.77 24.08 -10.55
N ARG A 254 -7.04 24.55 -11.77
CA ARG A 254 -8.41 24.87 -12.25
C ARG A 254 -9.30 23.64 -12.47
N ILE A 255 -8.73 22.44 -12.48
CA ILE A 255 -9.46 21.19 -12.71
C ILE A 255 -10.16 20.73 -11.42
N PHE A 256 -9.59 21.07 -10.27
CA PHE A 256 -10.10 20.68 -8.95
C PHE A 256 -10.88 21.82 -8.27
N ASN A 257 -10.57 23.07 -8.62
CA ASN A 257 -11.22 24.27 -8.07
C ASN A 257 -12.20 24.91 -9.05
N ARG A 258 -13.49 24.98 -8.64
CA ARG A 258 -14.57 25.57 -9.45
C ARG A 258 -14.68 27.10 -9.34
N GLN A 259 -13.89 27.72 -8.46
CA GLN A 259 -13.79 29.18 -8.26
C GLN A 259 -12.33 29.55 -7.92
N PRO A 260 -11.95 30.83 -8.04
CA PRO A 260 -10.68 31.34 -7.50
C PRO A 260 -10.54 31.06 -5.99
N GLY A 261 -9.35 30.63 -5.55
CA GLY A 261 -9.08 30.17 -4.18
C GLY A 261 -8.06 29.03 -4.14
N GLU A 262 -7.70 28.58 -2.94
CA GLU A 262 -6.83 27.41 -2.76
C GLU A 262 -7.56 26.09 -3.03
N TYR A 263 -6.80 25.00 -3.26
CA TYR A 263 -7.39 23.67 -3.39
C TYR A 263 -7.85 23.12 -2.04
N ASP A 264 -9.17 23.05 -1.85
CA ASP A 264 -9.76 22.46 -0.65
C ASP A 264 -9.65 20.92 -0.68
N TYR A 265 -8.55 20.42 -0.09
CA TYR A 265 -8.30 19.01 0.18
C TYR A 265 -9.40 18.32 1.01
N THR A 266 -10.26 19.08 1.71
CA THR A 266 -11.38 18.54 2.50
C THR A 266 -12.67 18.36 1.68
N SER A 267 -12.77 18.97 0.49
CA SER A 267 -13.96 18.91 -0.37
C SER A 267 -14.21 17.49 -0.93
N SER A 268 -15.11 16.75 -0.27
CA SER A 268 -15.35 15.33 -0.54
C SER A 268 -16.04 15.00 -1.87
N SER A 269 -16.29 15.98 -2.74
CA SER A 269 -17.03 15.86 -4.01
C SER A 269 -16.21 16.09 -5.28
N ASN A 270 -15.05 16.75 -5.17
CA ASN A 270 -14.10 17.02 -6.27
C ASN A 270 -12.69 16.46 -5.98
N SER A 271 -12.54 15.61 -4.96
CA SER A 271 -11.23 15.09 -4.57
C SER A 271 -10.53 14.35 -5.71
N PHE A 272 -9.20 14.50 -5.80
CA PHE A 272 -8.37 13.98 -6.90
C PHE A 272 -8.73 12.55 -7.37
N SER A 273 -8.88 11.60 -6.44
CA SER A 273 -9.22 10.21 -6.78
C SER A 273 -10.60 10.04 -7.43
N GLN A 274 -11.57 10.90 -7.10
CA GLN A 274 -12.88 10.90 -7.74
C GLN A 274 -12.84 11.52 -9.13
N VAL A 275 -12.02 12.56 -9.36
CA VAL A 275 -11.85 13.16 -10.68
C VAL A 275 -11.26 12.13 -11.65
N ILE A 276 -10.15 11.48 -11.28
CA ILE A 276 -9.56 10.38 -12.06
C ILE A 276 -10.60 9.28 -12.35
N SER A 277 -11.35 8.84 -11.34
CA SER A 277 -12.38 7.80 -11.50
C SER A 277 -13.51 8.20 -12.45
N LYS A 278 -13.99 9.45 -12.38
CA LYS A 278 -15.00 10.00 -13.28
C LYS A 278 -14.49 10.14 -14.71
N LEU A 279 -13.23 10.55 -14.90
CA LEU A 279 -12.62 10.69 -16.23
C LEU A 279 -12.45 9.32 -16.91
N PHE A 280 -11.93 8.31 -16.22
CA PHE A 280 -11.84 6.96 -16.80
C PHE A 280 -13.21 6.33 -17.06
N MET A 281 -14.22 6.58 -16.23
CA MET A 281 -15.60 6.18 -16.52
C MET A 281 -16.15 6.84 -17.81
N LYS A 282 -15.79 8.12 -18.04
CA LYS A 282 -16.22 8.92 -19.20
C LYS A 282 -15.55 8.49 -20.52
N TYR A 283 -14.27 8.12 -20.50
CA TYR A 283 -13.49 7.84 -21.71
C TYR A 283 -13.21 6.36 -21.98
N ASN A 284 -13.14 5.52 -20.95
CA ASN A 284 -12.82 4.09 -21.05
C ASN A 284 -13.97 3.19 -20.55
N GLY A 285 -15.13 3.76 -20.19
CA GLY A 285 -16.32 3.03 -19.72
C GLY A 285 -16.17 2.29 -18.38
N LYS A 286 -15.01 2.38 -17.73
CA LYS A 286 -14.72 1.74 -16.43
C LYS A 286 -14.10 2.74 -15.45
N PRO A 287 -14.51 2.77 -14.17
CA PRO A 287 -13.94 3.68 -13.19
C PRO A 287 -12.56 3.18 -12.71
N MET A 288 -11.49 3.91 -13.02
CA MET A 288 -10.14 3.59 -12.54
C MET A 288 -9.77 4.36 -11.27
N SER A 289 -8.89 3.78 -10.46
CA SER A 289 -8.23 4.48 -9.35
C SER A 289 -6.74 4.67 -9.65
N MET A 290 -6.13 5.68 -9.02
CA MET A 290 -4.68 5.92 -9.12
C MET A 290 -3.84 4.69 -8.72
N ASN A 291 -4.37 3.83 -7.84
CA ASN A 291 -3.73 2.56 -7.53
C ASN A 291 -3.82 1.56 -8.70
N MET A 292 -4.98 1.44 -9.37
CA MET A 292 -5.15 0.49 -10.48
C MET A 292 -4.31 0.88 -11.70
N ILE A 293 -4.32 2.16 -12.09
CA ILE A 293 -3.47 2.73 -13.16
C ILE A 293 -2.01 2.35 -12.92
N ARG A 294 -1.55 2.63 -11.69
CA ARG A 294 -0.19 2.39 -11.27
C ARG A 294 0.16 0.90 -11.19
N HIS A 295 -0.74 0.04 -10.70
CA HIS A 295 -0.58 -1.43 -10.74
C HIS A 295 -0.38 -1.93 -12.18
N ILE A 296 -1.15 -1.44 -13.16
CA ILE A 296 -1.02 -1.85 -14.57
C ILE A 296 0.36 -1.45 -15.11
N ALA A 297 0.77 -0.20 -14.90
CA ALA A 297 2.07 0.29 -15.35
C ALA A 297 3.26 -0.43 -14.67
N GLU A 298 3.16 -0.67 -13.36
CA GLU A 298 4.20 -1.39 -12.59
C GLU A 298 4.30 -2.87 -13.00
N SER A 299 3.18 -3.57 -13.23
CA SER A 299 3.17 -4.94 -13.75
C SER A 299 3.71 -5.03 -15.19
N HIS A 300 3.26 -4.16 -16.10
CA HIS A 300 3.74 -4.13 -17.49
C HIS A 300 5.26 -3.86 -17.55
N LEU A 301 5.77 -2.95 -16.72
CA LEU A 301 7.20 -2.69 -16.61
C LEU A 301 7.96 -3.95 -16.16
N ILE A 302 7.54 -4.60 -15.08
CA ILE A 302 8.22 -5.77 -14.50
C ILE A 302 8.19 -6.98 -15.46
N GLN A 303 7.11 -7.14 -16.21
CA GLN A 303 6.92 -8.23 -17.18
C GLN A 303 7.64 -8.00 -18.52
N SER A 304 8.15 -6.78 -18.77
CA SER A 304 8.81 -6.48 -20.04
C SER A 304 10.09 -7.32 -20.24
N PRO A 305 10.34 -7.87 -21.44
CA PRO A 305 11.57 -8.63 -21.74
C PRO A 305 12.87 -7.81 -21.62
N THR A 306 12.75 -6.48 -21.56
CA THR A 306 13.84 -5.55 -21.25
C THR A 306 14.10 -5.51 -19.75
N TYR A 307 13.09 -5.33 -18.90
CA TYR A 307 13.26 -5.30 -17.44
C TYR A 307 13.93 -6.57 -16.90
N ALA A 308 13.60 -7.75 -17.44
CA ALA A 308 14.28 -8.99 -17.10
C ALA A 308 15.83 -8.88 -17.18
N LYS A 309 16.33 -8.20 -18.23
CA LYS A 309 17.77 -8.07 -18.57
C LYS A 309 18.50 -6.96 -17.78
N LEU A 310 17.77 -6.03 -17.16
CA LEU A 310 18.38 -4.91 -16.43
C LEU A 310 19.09 -5.33 -15.14
N THR A 311 20.15 -4.62 -14.78
CA THR A 311 20.84 -4.78 -13.49
C THR A 311 19.97 -4.32 -12.32
N ASN A 312 20.32 -4.72 -11.11
CA ASN A 312 19.63 -4.26 -9.89
C ASN A 312 19.70 -2.73 -9.70
N ARG A 313 20.71 -2.05 -10.27
CA ARG A 313 20.82 -0.59 -10.24
C ARG A 313 19.78 0.05 -11.17
N GLU A 314 19.77 -0.31 -12.44
CA GLU A 314 18.81 0.23 -13.42
C GLU A 314 17.36 -0.08 -13.02
N LYS A 315 17.12 -1.24 -12.38
CA LYS A 315 15.83 -1.56 -11.75
C LYS A 315 15.50 -0.58 -10.63
N ASN A 316 16.41 -0.34 -9.67
CA ASN A 316 16.21 0.68 -8.63
C ASN A 316 15.90 2.06 -9.24
N ASP A 317 16.64 2.47 -10.27
CA ASP A 317 16.50 3.78 -10.91
C ASP A 317 15.14 3.92 -11.64
N LEU A 318 14.62 2.85 -12.26
CA LEU A 318 13.26 2.81 -12.82
C LEU A 318 12.16 2.87 -11.75
N HIS A 319 12.30 2.12 -10.66
CA HIS A 319 11.32 2.16 -9.57
C HIS A 319 11.39 3.50 -8.79
N ALA A 320 12.55 4.18 -8.78
CA ALA A 320 12.74 5.52 -8.26
C ALA A 320 11.96 6.59 -9.04
N LYS A 321 11.95 6.54 -10.38
CA LYS A 321 11.05 7.35 -11.24
C LYS A 321 9.57 7.12 -10.94
N LEU A 322 9.23 5.96 -10.38
CA LEU A 322 7.88 5.63 -9.91
C LEU A 322 7.68 5.89 -8.40
N LEU A 323 8.62 6.53 -7.71
CA LEU A 323 8.58 6.90 -6.28
C LEU A 323 8.44 5.71 -5.31
N HIS A 324 9.03 4.56 -5.62
CA HIS A 324 9.05 3.39 -4.72
C HIS A 324 10.31 2.54 -4.84
N SER A 325 10.55 1.65 -3.87
CA SER A 325 11.64 0.68 -3.91
C SER A 325 11.28 -0.57 -4.73
N THR A 326 12.27 -1.14 -5.43
CA THR A 326 12.22 -2.48 -6.05
C THR A 326 11.67 -3.57 -5.13
N MET A 327 12.03 -3.55 -3.84
CA MET A 327 11.52 -4.53 -2.87
C MET A 327 9.99 -4.45 -2.74
N ALA A 328 9.42 -3.25 -2.63
CA ALA A 328 7.98 -3.04 -2.61
C ALA A 328 7.32 -3.42 -3.95
N ALA A 329 8.03 -3.24 -5.07
CA ALA A 329 7.54 -3.58 -6.40
C ALA A 329 7.40 -5.10 -6.61
N ASN A 330 8.51 -5.82 -6.40
CA ASN A 330 8.57 -7.28 -6.55
C ASN A 330 7.64 -8.01 -5.56
N MET A 331 7.34 -7.41 -4.40
CA MET A 331 6.35 -7.92 -3.45
C MET A 331 4.88 -7.63 -3.80
N SER A 332 4.57 -6.87 -4.86
CA SER A 332 3.19 -6.39 -5.10
C SER A 332 2.63 -6.67 -6.50
N TYR A 333 3.48 -6.84 -7.52
CA TYR A 333 3.07 -6.61 -8.92
C TYR A 333 3.33 -7.75 -9.92
N ASN A 334 3.75 -8.94 -9.47
CA ASN A 334 3.87 -10.12 -10.35
C ASN A 334 2.51 -10.69 -10.85
N LYS A 335 1.39 -9.98 -10.60
CA LYS A 335 0.04 -10.56 -10.61
C LYS A 335 -0.73 -10.53 -11.93
N ILE A 336 -0.45 -9.56 -12.81
CA ILE A 336 -1.24 -9.39 -14.05
C ILE A 336 -0.62 -10.25 -15.15
N ALA A 337 -0.49 -11.56 -14.91
CA ALA A 337 -0.05 -12.49 -15.94
C ALA A 337 -1.13 -12.64 -17.02
N ASN A 338 -0.73 -13.08 -18.22
CA ASN A 338 -1.63 -13.68 -19.22
C ASN A 338 -2.78 -12.81 -19.78
N ARG A 339 -2.45 -11.73 -20.51
CA ARG A 339 -3.27 -11.30 -21.67
C ARG A 339 -2.58 -11.50 -23.03
N SER A 340 -1.29 -11.19 -23.14
CA SER A 340 -0.56 -11.11 -24.41
C SER A 340 -0.13 -12.45 -25.04
N ASN A 341 -0.09 -13.54 -24.27
CA ASN A 341 0.25 -14.88 -24.79
C ASN A 341 -1.00 -15.73 -25.12
N ALA A 342 -2.05 -15.64 -24.31
CA ALA A 342 -3.26 -16.48 -24.47
C ALA A 342 -4.02 -16.20 -25.78
N SER A 343 -4.01 -14.96 -26.26
CA SER A 343 -4.69 -14.57 -27.51
C SER A 343 -3.96 -15.00 -28.79
N LYS A 344 -2.76 -15.60 -28.69
CA LYS A 344 -1.95 -16.02 -29.86
C LYS A 344 -1.89 -17.53 -30.09
N GLN A 345 -2.36 -18.36 -29.16
CA GLN A 345 -2.40 -19.82 -29.34
C GLN A 345 -3.72 -20.34 -29.94
N ASN A 346 -4.78 -19.52 -29.98
CA ASN A 346 -6.12 -19.94 -30.44
C ASN A 346 -6.43 -19.48 -31.87
N ALA A 347 -5.41 -19.27 -32.72
CA ALA A 347 -5.55 -18.63 -34.03
C ALA A 347 -4.88 -19.40 -35.19
N SER A 348 -4.43 -20.63 -34.96
CA SER A 348 -3.77 -21.45 -35.98
C SER A 348 -3.90 -22.95 -35.68
N ASP A 349 -5.10 -23.49 -35.83
CA ASP A 349 -5.38 -24.91 -36.01
C ASP A 349 -6.70 -25.03 -36.80
N GLU A 350 -6.62 -25.14 -38.13
CA GLU A 350 -7.76 -25.57 -38.95
C GLU A 350 -7.88 -27.11 -38.88
N PRO A 351 -9.10 -27.68 -38.82
CA PRO A 351 -9.27 -29.11 -38.61
C PRO A 351 -9.09 -29.90 -39.91
N ASP A 352 -7.90 -30.48 -40.13
CA ASP A 352 -7.71 -31.47 -41.20
C ASP A 352 -8.26 -32.85 -40.78
N THR A 353 -8.90 -33.54 -41.72
CA THR A 353 -9.75 -34.70 -41.45
C THR A 353 -9.19 -35.99 -42.05
N SER A 354 -8.85 -36.96 -41.20
CA SER A 354 -8.69 -38.36 -41.62
C SER A 354 -9.10 -39.32 -40.50
N PHE A 355 -9.52 -40.53 -40.88
CA PHE A 355 -10.19 -41.53 -40.06
C PHE A 355 -9.80 -42.95 -40.55
N GLU A 356 -10.05 -43.96 -39.71
CA GLU A 356 -9.90 -45.43 -39.87
C GLU A 356 -8.87 -46.11 -38.91
N PRO A 357 -9.06 -47.38 -38.48
CA PRO A 357 -8.65 -47.83 -37.14
C PRO A 357 -8.00 -49.26 -37.03
N GLU A 358 -7.79 -49.72 -35.77
CA GLU A 358 -7.43 -51.10 -35.32
C GLU A 358 -6.00 -51.60 -35.70
N THR A 359 -5.29 -52.56 -35.06
CA THR A 359 -5.45 -53.61 -34.00
C THR A 359 -4.04 -53.83 -33.31
N SER A 360 -3.74 -54.63 -32.26
CA SER A 360 -4.44 -55.32 -31.12
C SER A 360 -3.39 -55.94 -30.13
N PHE A 361 -3.86 -56.60 -29.03
CA PHE A 361 -3.18 -57.58 -28.11
C PHE A 361 -1.94 -57.25 -27.23
N GLU A 362 -2.19 -57.14 -25.90
CA GLU A 362 -1.61 -57.87 -24.72
C GLU A 362 -0.07 -58.12 -24.48
N PRO A 363 0.39 -58.37 -23.22
CA PRO A 363 -0.04 -57.91 -21.88
C PRO A 363 1.15 -57.46 -20.95
N GLU A 364 0.90 -57.24 -19.65
CA GLU A 364 1.88 -56.78 -18.61
C GLU A 364 3.06 -57.73 -18.31
N PRO A 365 4.17 -57.19 -17.74
CA PRO A 365 4.52 -57.58 -16.36
C PRO A 365 5.10 -56.46 -15.46
N ALA A 366 5.07 -56.72 -14.14
CA ALA A 366 5.78 -55.99 -13.08
C ALA A 366 6.42 -56.99 -12.08
N PRO A 367 7.17 -56.61 -11.01
CA PRO A 367 7.88 -55.36 -10.70
C PRO A 367 9.39 -55.58 -10.34
N VAL A 368 10.18 -54.51 -10.15
CA VAL A 368 11.49 -54.56 -9.43
C VAL A 368 11.68 -53.29 -8.59
N ALA A 369 12.43 -53.36 -7.46
CA ALA A 369 12.56 -52.24 -6.51
C ALA A 369 13.98 -52.05 -5.94
N LYS A 370 14.31 -50.77 -5.62
CA LYS A 370 15.43 -50.30 -4.75
C LYS A 370 16.85 -50.46 -5.37
N PRO A 371 17.89 -49.71 -4.93
CA PRO A 371 18.15 -49.15 -3.59
C PRO A 371 18.33 -47.62 -3.49
N ALA A 372 18.55 -47.15 -2.24
CA ALA A 372 18.80 -45.75 -1.90
C ALA A 372 20.28 -45.50 -1.55
N ALA A 373 20.82 -44.31 -1.83
CA ALA A 373 22.21 -43.96 -1.53
C ALA A 373 22.41 -42.48 -1.09
N LYS A 374 22.75 -42.33 0.20
CA LYS A 374 23.73 -41.40 0.80
C LYS A 374 23.74 -39.91 0.39
N THR A 375 23.34 -39.06 1.34
CA THR A 375 23.70 -37.63 1.39
C THR A 375 25.20 -37.44 1.72
N PRO A 376 25.95 -36.59 0.99
CA PRO A 376 27.30 -36.18 1.40
C PRO A 376 27.24 -34.98 2.38
N SER A 377 27.88 -35.11 3.54
CA SER A 377 28.07 -33.99 4.48
C SER A 377 29.20 -33.05 4.05
N ARG A 378 29.03 -31.73 4.20
CA ARG A 378 30.13 -30.74 4.17
C ARG A 378 30.26 -30.02 5.53
N PRO A 379 31.46 -29.56 5.93
CA PRO A 379 31.76 -29.30 7.34
C PRO A 379 31.26 -27.96 7.88
N ARG A 380 31.03 -27.92 9.19
CA ARG A 380 31.26 -26.69 9.98
C ARG A 380 32.77 -26.54 10.13
N ASP A 381 33.33 -25.43 9.65
CA ASP A 381 34.21 -24.53 10.44
C ASP A 381 34.95 -23.51 9.56
N ARG A 382 34.49 -22.25 9.61
CA ARG A 382 35.33 -21.05 9.46
C ARG A 382 34.56 -19.79 9.88
N ARG A 383 34.35 -19.62 11.19
CA ARG A 383 33.97 -18.34 11.79
C ARG A 383 35.15 -17.82 12.59
N GLU A 384 36.01 -17.00 11.99
CA GLU A 384 36.85 -16.05 12.75
C GLU A 384 37.54 -15.03 11.82
N ARG A 385 36.99 -13.81 11.81
CA ARG A 385 37.77 -12.62 12.10
C ARG A 385 36.83 -11.47 12.45
N ILE A 386 36.84 -11.08 13.72
CA ILE A 386 36.23 -9.83 14.20
C ILE A 386 37.28 -8.74 14.00
N PHE A 387 36.88 -7.57 13.52
CA PHE A 387 37.68 -6.35 13.71
C PHE A 387 37.06 -5.55 14.85
N HIS A 388 37.71 -5.58 16.00
CA HIS A 388 37.55 -4.53 17.01
C HIS A 388 38.40 -3.33 16.58
N GLY A 389 37.90 -2.13 16.85
CA GLY A 389 38.57 -0.87 16.59
C GLY A 389 37.84 0.24 17.31
N ASP A 390 38.32 0.59 18.50
CA ASP A 390 37.65 1.55 19.38
C ASP A 390 37.78 2.97 18.82
N PHE A 391 36.64 3.58 18.47
CA PHE A 391 36.61 4.90 17.85
C PHE A 391 36.43 6.00 18.90
N THR A 392 37.54 6.45 19.50
CA THR A 392 37.57 7.63 20.36
C THR A 392 37.52 8.90 19.49
N PRO A 393 36.54 9.81 19.67
CA PRO A 393 36.45 11.01 18.86
C PRO A 393 37.42 12.09 19.36
N SER A 394 38.29 12.60 18.48
CA SER A 394 39.22 13.69 18.80
C SER A 394 39.33 14.74 17.69
N GLY A 395 38.76 15.92 17.95
CA GLY A 395 39.33 17.22 17.57
C GLY A 395 39.27 17.71 16.12
N SER A 396 38.61 18.87 15.97
CA SER A 396 38.93 19.98 15.05
C SER A 396 38.99 19.77 13.53
N ASP A 397 38.13 20.53 12.84
CA ASP A 397 38.40 21.38 11.68
C ASP A 397 39.43 20.95 10.62
N LYS A 398 38.91 20.70 9.41
CA LYS A 398 39.27 21.53 8.26
C LYS A 398 38.21 21.53 7.17
N THR A 399 38.02 22.70 6.56
CA THR A 399 37.27 22.91 5.34
C THR A 399 37.96 22.21 4.17
N LEU A 400 37.16 21.66 3.25
CA LEU A 400 37.59 21.33 1.90
C LEU A 400 36.58 21.93 0.92
N GLU A 401 36.90 23.14 0.49
CA GLU A 401 36.39 23.70 -0.76
C GLU A 401 36.91 22.83 -1.92
N ILE A 402 36.09 22.65 -2.95
CA ILE A 402 36.51 22.03 -4.22
C ILE A 402 35.97 22.92 -5.33
N ASP A 403 36.88 23.52 -6.10
CA ASP A 403 36.55 24.51 -7.11
C ASP A 403 35.70 23.96 -8.26
N ILE A 404 34.82 24.81 -8.77
CA ILE A 404 34.13 24.62 -10.04
C ILE A 404 35.09 25.08 -11.14
N TYR A 405 35.38 24.20 -12.12
CA TYR A 405 35.99 24.60 -13.39
C TYR A 405 35.00 24.40 -14.53
N GLU A 406 34.61 25.50 -15.18
CA GLU A 406 33.80 25.51 -16.39
C GLU A 406 34.63 25.11 -17.62
N LYS A 407 34.06 24.26 -18.48
CA LYS A 407 34.07 24.42 -19.95
C LYS A 407 33.13 23.46 -20.67
#